data_AF-R9SJN2-F1
#
_entry.id   AF-R9SJN2-F1
#
_cell.length_a   1.000
_cell.length_b   1.000
_cell.length_c   1.000
_cell.angle_alpha   90.00
_cell.angle_beta   90.00
_cell.angle_gamma   90.00
#
_symmetry.space_group_name_H-M   'P 1'
#
loop_
_entity.id
_entity.type
_entity.pdbx_description
1 polymer ?
#
loop_
_entity_poly.entity_id
_entity_poly.type
_entity_poly.pdbx_seq_one_letter_code
_entity_poly.pdbx_strand_id
1 'polypeptide(L)'
;MLIKVRRDTLIILLLAFLLIVCGRVITYVAYASTIQEEQGVPITGVQIKGNDVIPLETIKANVASSGLREGSYIDGSMLHTTKRTLPLTEAVSDAKTYAMASTIPGTTARPITAVDIKIDNTTGIVTVTVVEDFSRVNLGNSTTTNSNSTNSYYRTTSSG
;
A
#
# COMPACT_ATOMS: atom_id res chain seq x y z
N MET A 1 44.48 22.23 46.48
CA MET A 1 45.06 23.46 45.92
C MET A 1 43.90 24.29 45.37
N LEU A 2 43.37 25.23 46.16
CA LEU A 2 42.21 26.05 45.79
C LEU A 2 42.71 27.22 44.95
N ILE A 3 42.42 27.20 43.64
CA ILE A 3 42.76 28.29 42.74
C ILE A 3 41.90 29.49 43.14
N LYS A 4 42.52 30.54 43.69
CA LYS A 4 41.87 31.85 43.90
C LYS A 4 41.75 32.56 42.56
N VAL A 5 40.63 32.35 41.87
CA VAL A 5 40.29 33.04 40.62
C VAL A 5 39.62 34.37 40.96
N ARG A 6 40.00 35.48 40.29
CA ARG A 6 39.28 36.77 40.44
C ARG A 6 37.91 36.67 39.79
N ARG A 7 36.93 37.34 40.40
CA ARG A 7 35.52 37.36 39.95
C ARG A 7 35.36 37.69 38.46
N ASP A 8 36.13 38.64 37.94
CA ASP A 8 36.05 39.04 36.54
C ASP A 8 36.50 37.94 35.57
N THR A 9 37.54 37.19 35.95
CA THR A 9 37.99 35.98 35.22
C THR A 9 36.99 34.82 35.32
N LEU A 10 36.18 34.75 36.38
CA LEU A 10 35.13 33.75 36.50
C LEU A 10 33.97 34.07 35.56
N ILE A 11 33.60 35.35 35.46
CA ILE A 11 32.53 35.82 34.55
C ILE A 11 32.89 35.52 33.09
N ILE A 12 34.13 35.78 32.66
CA ILE A 12 34.53 35.51 31.27
C ILE A 12 34.55 34.02 30.94
N LEU A 13 34.98 33.16 31.88
CA LEU A 13 34.95 31.71 31.71
C LEU A 13 33.52 31.16 31.62
N LEU A 14 32.62 31.65 32.48
CA LEU A 14 31.22 31.25 32.47
C LEU A 14 30.52 31.68 31.17
N LEU A 15 30.79 32.89 30.69
CA LEU A 15 30.25 33.38 29.42
C LEU A 15 30.71 32.52 28.23
N ALA A 16 32.01 32.21 28.17
CA ALA A 16 32.57 31.38 27.11
C ALA A 16 31.97 29.95 27.12
N PHE A 17 31.81 29.37 28.31
CA PHE A 17 31.15 28.07 28.46
C PHE A 17 29.71 28.09 27.96
N LEU A 18 28.94 29.13 28.32
CA LEU A 18 27.54 29.28 27.89
C LEU A 18 27.42 29.43 26.38
N LEU A 19 28.33 30.18 25.74
CA LEU A 19 28.38 30.33 24.28
C LEU A 19 28.65 29.01 23.56
N ILE A 20 29.59 28.19 24.07
CA ILE A 20 29.90 26.87 23.49
C ILE A 20 28.70 25.92 23.64
N VAL A 21 28.06 25.90 24.80
CA VAL A 21 26.88 25.06 25.06
C VAL A 21 25.72 25.47 24.16
N CYS A 22 25.45 26.77 24.01
CA CYS A 22 24.36 27.27 23.17
C CYS A 22 24.56 26.89 21.69
N GLY A 23 25.79 27.01 21.18
CA GLY A 23 26.11 26.57 19.81
C GLY A 23 25.84 25.08 19.58
N ARG A 24 26.19 24.22 20.55
CA ARG A 24 25.89 22.78 20.48
C ARG A 24 24.40 22.50 20.58
N VAL A 25 23.69 23.17 21.48
CA VAL A 25 22.24 23.01 21.63
C VAL A 25 21.52 23.41 20.34
N ILE A 26 21.91 24.51 19.68
CA ILE A 26 21.32 24.92 18.40
C ILE A 26 21.50 23.82 17.34
N THR A 27 22.69 23.19 17.26
CA THR A 27 22.89 22.08 16.30
C THR A 27 22.05 20.85 16.62
N TYR A 28 21.86 20.51 17.90
CA TYR A 28 21.00 19.39 18.31
C TYR A 28 19.53 19.69 18.07
N VAL A 29 19.08 20.90 18.39
CA VAL A 29 17.71 21.33 18.14
C VAL A 29 17.46 21.38 16.65
N ALA A 30 18.39 21.91 15.85
CA ALA A 30 18.30 21.90 14.39
C ALA A 30 18.13 20.48 13.84
N TYR A 31 18.91 19.52 14.33
CA TYR A 31 18.80 18.11 13.91
C TYR A 31 17.51 17.43 14.39
N ALA A 32 16.99 17.80 15.55
CA ALA A 32 15.71 17.30 16.05
C ALA A 32 14.51 18.00 15.39
N SER A 33 14.68 19.24 14.92
CA SER A 33 13.66 20.05 14.25
C SER A 33 13.66 19.92 12.74
N THR A 34 14.68 19.30 12.14
CA THR A 34 14.59 18.80 10.77
C THR A 34 13.60 17.65 10.78
N ILE A 35 12.33 18.01 10.60
CA ILE A 35 11.33 17.14 9.98
C ILE A 35 12.01 16.64 8.70
N GLN A 36 12.06 15.33 8.50
CA GLN A 36 12.71 14.67 7.37
C GLN A 36 12.03 15.09 6.05
N GLU A 37 12.20 16.33 5.59
CA GLU A 37 11.74 16.80 4.28
C GLU A 37 12.74 16.47 3.16
N GLU A 38 13.55 15.42 3.37
CA GLU A 38 14.15 14.64 2.28
C GLU A 38 13.34 13.36 2.01
N GLN A 39 12.21 13.14 2.71
CA GLN A 39 11.29 12.05 2.42
C GLN A 39 10.69 12.28 1.05
N GLY A 40 11.08 11.45 0.09
CA GLY A 40 10.68 11.57 -1.31
C GLY A 40 9.16 11.56 -1.54
N VAL A 41 8.74 11.54 -2.80
CA VAL A 41 7.36 11.87 -3.18
C VAL A 41 6.36 10.89 -2.53
N PRO A 42 5.46 11.38 -1.66
CA PRO A 42 4.49 10.53 -0.99
C PRO A 42 3.48 10.00 -1.99
N ILE A 43 3.03 8.75 -1.80
CA ILE A 43 1.93 8.22 -2.60
C ILE A 43 0.63 8.86 -2.13
N THR A 44 0.11 9.77 -2.94
CA THR A 44 -1.10 10.55 -2.64
C THR A 44 -2.38 9.76 -2.91
N GLY A 45 -2.33 8.76 -3.78
CA GLY A 45 -3.48 7.90 -4.06
C GLY A 45 -3.29 6.96 -5.25
N VAL A 46 -4.19 5.98 -5.35
CA VAL A 46 -4.25 5.01 -6.45
C VAL A 46 -5.54 5.24 -7.25
N GLN A 47 -5.39 5.58 -8.53
CA GLN A 47 -6.49 5.76 -9.48
C GLN A 47 -6.61 4.51 -10.35
N ILE A 48 -7.80 3.93 -10.39
CA ILE A 48 -8.11 2.77 -11.25
C ILE A 48 -8.91 3.25 -12.46
N LYS A 49 -8.55 2.77 -13.65
CA LYS A 49 -9.23 3.04 -14.93
C LYS A 49 -9.47 1.73 -15.67
N GLY A 50 -10.60 1.65 -16.38
CA GLY A 50 -10.94 0.48 -17.21
C GLY A 50 -11.55 -0.70 -16.44
N ASN A 51 -11.98 -0.49 -15.20
CA ASN A 51 -12.79 -1.45 -14.46
C ASN A 51 -14.24 -1.42 -14.98
N ASP A 52 -14.88 -2.58 -15.09
CA ASP A 52 -16.28 -2.73 -15.47
C ASP A 52 -17.05 -3.49 -14.39
N VAL A 53 -16.75 -4.78 -14.19
CA VAL A 53 -17.48 -5.63 -13.25
C VAL A 53 -16.78 -5.77 -11.90
N ILE A 54 -15.44 -5.73 -11.87
CA ILE A 54 -14.74 -5.75 -10.59
C ILE A 54 -14.84 -4.36 -9.96
N PRO A 55 -15.27 -4.24 -8.70
CA PRO A 55 -15.30 -2.96 -8.01
C PRO A 55 -13.90 -2.37 -7.91
N LEU A 56 -13.82 -1.05 -8.13
CA LEU A 56 -12.58 -0.29 -8.02
C LEU A 56 -11.87 -0.51 -6.66
N GLU A 57 -12.61 -0.69 -5.57
CA GLU A 57 -12.03 -0.89 -4.24
C GLU A 57 -11.36 -2.25 -4.08
N THR A 58 -11.85 -3.29 -4.76
CA THR A 58 -11.21 -4.61 -4.76
C THR A 58 -9.84 -4.53 -5.45
N ILE A 59 -9.78 -3.87 -6.61
CA ILE A 59 -8.53 -3.67 -7.35
C ILE A 59 -7.58 -2.79 -6.54
N LYS A 60 -8.08 -1.70 -5.95
CA LYS A 60 -7.30 -0.79 -5.10
C LYS A 60 -6.68 -1.52 -3.91
N ALA A 61 -7.44 -2.35 -3.21
CA ALA A 61 -6.95 -3.11 -2.06
C ALA A 61 -5.85 -4.12 -2.44
N ASN A 62 -6.01 -4.78 -3.59
CA ASN A 62 -5.00 -5.71 -4.10
C ASN A 62 -3.72 -4.97 -4.51
N VAL A 63 -3.84 -3.86 -5.23
CA VAL A 63 -2.68 -3.02 -5.59
C VAL A 63 -2.00 -2.46 -4.34
N ALA A 64 -2.75 -2.02 -3.34
CA ALA A 64 -2.21 -1.52 -2.08
C ALA A 64 -1.38 -2.57 -1.31
N SER A 65 -1.61 -3.87 -1.59
CA SER A 65 -0.87 -4.97 -0.97
C SER A 65 0.57 -5.08 -1.49
N SER A 66 0.88 -4.50 -2.66
CA SER A 66 2.26 -4.34 -3.16
C SER A 66 3.08 -3.32 -2.35
N GLY A 67 2.40 -2.44 -1.60
CA GLY A 67 3.00 -1.27 -0.97
C GLY A 67 2.68 0.04 -1.66
N LEU A 68 2.12 0.03 -2.87
CA LEU A 68 1.64 1.24 -3.56
C LEU A 68 0.33 1.73 -2.94
N ARG A 69 0.44 2.43 -1.80
CA ARG A 69 -0.69 2.95 -1.03
C ARG A 69 -0.31 4.22 -0.27
N GLU A 70 -1.33 4.94 0.15
CA GLU A 70 -1.20 6.08 1.06
C GLU A 70 -0.36 5.72 2.30
N GLY A 71 0.52 6.63 2.72
CA GLY A 71 1.48 6.42 3.80
C GLY A 71 2.77 5.70 3.38
N SER A 72 2.94 5.41 2.09
CA SER A 72 4.22 5.01 1.49
C SER A 72 4.80 6.19 0.71
N TYR A 73 6.12 6.23 0.54
CA TYR A 73 6.79 7.30 -0.21
C TYR A 73 7.85 6.74 -1.15
N ILE A 74 8.08 7.45 -2.25
CA ILE A 74 9.01 7.07 -3.31
C ILE A 74 10.26 7.91 -3.14
N ASP A 75 11.38 7.24 -2.88
CA ASP A 75 12.70 7.87 -2.84
C ASP A 75 13.53 7.36 -4.03
N GLY A 76 13.58 8.17 -5.09
CA GLY A 76 14.26 7.82 -6.34
C GLY A 76 13.71 6.53 -6.96
N SER A 77 14.49 5.45 -6.90
CA SER A 77 14.13 4.12 -7.42
C SER A 77 13.59 3.16 -6.35
N MET A 78 13.42 3.61 -5.11
CA MET A 78 12.96 2.81 -3.98
C MET A 78 11.57 3.25 -3.53
N LEU A 79 10.77 2.29 -3.12
CA LEU A 79 9.51 2.47 -2.43
C LEU A 79 9.70 2.14 -0.95
N HIS A 80 9.47 3.13 -0.10
CA HIS A 80 9.47 2.96 1.34
C HIS A 80 8.04 2.79 1.84
N THR A 81 7.78 1.65 2.46
CA THR A 81 6.50 1.35 3.11
C THR A 81 6.69 1.24 4.62
N THR A 82 5.59 1.18 5.37
CA THR A 82 5.62 0.97 6.83
C THR A 82 6.34 -0.31 7.26
N LYS A 83 6.42 -1.33 6.40
CA LYS A 83 6.93 -2.67 6.76
C LYS A 83 8.27 -3.01 6.12
N ARG A 84 8.53 -2.49 4.91
CA ARG A 84 9.73 -2.82 4.12
C ARG A 84 10.07 -1.71 3.12
N THR A 85 11.32 -1.70 2.70
CA THR A 85 11.79 -0.93 1.54
C THR A 85 12.04 -1.89 0.39
N LEU A 86 11.54 -1.56 -0.80
CA LEU A 86 11.69 -2.39 -2.00
C LEU A 86 11.93 -1.52 -3.25
N PRO A 87 12.57 -2.05 -4.29
CA PRO A 87 12.69 -1.35 -5.57
C PRO A 87 11.31 -1.02 -6.17
N LEU A 88 11.17 0.17 -6.76
CA LEU A 88 9.91 0.61 -7.37
C LEU A 88 9.50 -0.32 -8.52
N THR A 89 10.46 -0.88 -9.26
CA THR A 89 10.22 -1.87 -10.32
C THR A 89 9.60 -3.15 -9.79
N GLU A 90 10.06 -3.62 -8.62
CA GLU A 90 9.51 -4.79 -7.94
C GLU A 90 8.10 -4.49 -7.44
N ALA A 91 7.91 -3.32 -6.80
CA ALA A 91 6.59 -2.88 -6.34
C ALA A 91 5.56 -2.81 -7.48
N VAL A 92 5.96 -2.30 -8.65
CA VAL A 92 5.11 -2.24 -9.85
C VAL A 92 4.81 -3.64 -10.40
N SER A 93 5.79 -4.54 -10.40
CA SER A 93 5.58 -5.93 -10.83
C SER A 93 4.61 -6.66 -9.91
N ASP A 94 4.82 -6.59 -8.60
CA ASP A 94 3.93 -7.14 -7.58
C ASP A 94 2.51 -6.57 -7.71
N ALA A 95 2.40 -5.25 -7.89
CA ALA A 95 1.13 -4.58 -8.08
C ALA A 95 0.37 -5.08 -9.32
N LYS A 96 1.06 -5.32 -10.44
CA LYS A 96 0.46 -5.92 -11.64
C LYS A 96 -0.08 -7.32 -11.35
N THR A 97 0.71 -8.15 -10.68
CA THR A 97 0.31 -9.51 -10.30
C THR A 97 -0.91 -9.50 -9.37
N TYR A 98 -0.91 -8.63 -8.35
CA TYR A 98 -2.05 -8.53 -7.42
C TYR A 98 -3.29 -7.94 -8.08
N ALA A 99 -3.15 -6.95 -8.96
CA ALA A 99 -4.26 -6.42 -9.74
C ALA A 99 -4.87 -7.51 -10.63
N MET A 100 -4.07 -8.28 -11.37
CA MET A 100 -4.56 -9.41 -12.18
C MET A 100 -5.20 -10.53 -11.35
N ALA A 101 -4.80 -10.70 -10.10
CA ALA A 101 -5.39 -11.68 -9.19
C ALA A 101 -6.76 -11.26 -8.64
N SER A 102 -7.25 -10.04 -8.95
CA SER A 102 -8.53 -9.55 -8.44
C SER A 102 -9.69 -10.38 -8.98
N THR A 103 -10.61 -10.73 -8.09
CA THR A 103 -11.78 -11.53 -8.40
C THR A 103 -13.06 -10.70 -8.33
N ILE A 104 -14.07 -11.12 -9.08
CA ILE A 104 -15.43 -10.58 -8.91
C ILE A 104 -15.92 -11.00 -7.51
N PRO A 105 -16.42 -10.06 -6.68
CA PRO A 105 -16.90 -10.37 -5.34
C PRO A 105 -17.90 -11.53 -5.32
N GLY A 106 -17.75 -12.45 -4.37
CA GLY A 106 -18.61 -13.63 -4.25
C GLY A 106 -18.30 -14.75 -5.25
N THR A 107 -17.25 -14.63 -6.06
CA THR A 107 -16.85 -15.65 -7.04
C THR A 107 -15.33 -15.89 -7.02
N THR A 108 -14.87 -16.91 -7.74
CA THR A 108 -13.44 -17.16 -8.02
C THR A 108 -13.01 -16.64 -9.40
N ALA A 109 -13.91 -15.97 -10.12
CA ALA A 109 -13.67 -15.48 -11.47
C ALA A 109 -12.67 -14.33 -11.50
N ARG A 110 -11.66 -14.43 -12.38
CA ARG A 110 -10.61 -13.43 -12.60
C ARG A 110 -10.67 -12.91 -14.05
N PRO A 111 -11.50 -11.89 -14.34
CA PRO A 111 -11.66 -11.36 -15.69
C PRO A 111 -10.53 -10.43 -16.14
N ILE A 112 -9.62 -9.99 -15.27
CA ILE A 112 -8.54 -9.08 -15.66
C ILE A 112 -7.50 -9.81 -16.51
N THR A 113 -7.29 -9.33 -17.75
CA THR A 113 -6.33 -9.93 -18.69
C THR A 113 -5.05 -9.14 -18.83
N ALA A 114 -5.10 -7.82 -18.68
CA ALA A 114 -3.94 -6.95 -18.76
C ALA A 114 -4.02 -5.81 -17.74
N VAL A 115 -2.87 -5.42 -17.21
CA VAL A 115 -2.73 -4.30 -16.28
C VAL A 115 -1.52 -3.48 -16.66
N ASP A 116 -1.73 -2.17 -16.80
CA ASP A 116 -0.67 -1.18 -16.91
C ASP A 116 -0.64 -0.30 -15.65
N ILE A 117 0.55 -0.03 -15.14
CA ILE A 117 0.72 0.77 -13.92
C ILE A 117 1.74 1.86 -14.22
N LYS A 118 1.31 3.10 -14.03
CA LYS A 118 2.12 4.29 -14.18
C LYS A 118 2.14 5.06 -12.89
N ILE A 119 3.33 5.51 -12.50
CA ILE A 119 3.53 6.30 -11.29
C ILE A 119 4.03 7.66 -11.73
N ASP A 120 3.33 8.70 -11.30
CA ASP A 120 3.80 10.06 -11.45
C ASP A 120 4.72 10.40 -10.27
N ASN A 121 6.01 10.46 -10.52
CA ASN A 121 7.04 10.76 -9.53
C ASN A 121 6.98 12.21 -9.02
N THR A 122 6.11 13.06 -9.55
CA THR A 122 5.93 14.45 -9.10
C THR A 122 4.75 14.58 -8.15
N THR A 123 3.63 13.93 -8.49
CA THR A 123 2.37 14.02 -7.71
C THR A 123 2.15 12.83 -6.77
N GLY A 124 2.90 11.74 -6.97
CA GLY A 124 2.75 10.50 -6.22
C GLY A 124 1.45 9.76 -6.54
N ILE A 125 0.81 10.08 -7.67
CA ILE A 125 -0.41 9.41 -8.12
C ILE A 125 -0.02 8.14 -8.87
N VAL A 126 -0.57 7.01 -8.41
CA VAL A 126 -0.44 5.72 -9.10
C VAL A 126 -1.66 5.51 -9.97
N THR A 127 -1.48 5.50 -11.29
CA THR A 127 -2.54 5.18 -12.25
C THR A 127 -2.46 3.71 -12.65
N VAL A 128 -3.50 2.96 -12.33
CA VAL A 128 -3.66 1.55 -12.69
C VAL A 128 -4.72 1.47 -13.78
N THR A 129 -4.30 1.08 -14.98
CA THR A 129 -5.22 0.83 -16.10
C THR A 129 -5.41 -0.67 -16.24
N VAL A 130 -6.65 -1.10 -16.23
CA VAL A 130 -7.04 -2.51 -16.24
C VAL A 130 -7.83 -2.79 -17.50
N VAL A 131 -7.61 -3.97 -18.09
CA VAL A 131 -8.42 -4.50 -19.19
C VAL A 131 -9.09 -5.76 -18.70
N GLU A 132 -10.42 -5.73 -18.64
CA GLU A 132 -11.27 -6.86 -18.26
C GLU A 132 -11.77 -7.58 -19.52
N ASP A 133 -11.77 -8.92 -19.49
CA ASP A 133 -12.33 -9.80 -20.52
C ASP A 133 -12.99 -11.02 -19.87
N PHE A 134 -14.33 -11.04 -19.91
CA PHE A 134 -15.15 -12.10 -19.32
C PHE A 134 -15.23 -13.35 -20.20
N SER A 135 -14.89 -13.26 -21.49
CA SER A 135 -14.97 -14.41 -22.40
C SER A 135 -14.00 -15.53 -22.03
N ARG A 136 -12.99 -15.20 -21.21
CA ARG A 136 -11.93 -16.12 -20.76
C ARG A 136 -12.15 -16.65 -19.36
N VAL A 137 -13.19 -16.20 -18.66
CA VAL A 137 -13.51 -16.66 -17.30
C VAL A 137 -14.17 -18.03 -17.40
N ASN A 138 -13.47 -19.05 -16.94
CA ASN A 138 -14.05 -20.38 -16.78
C ASN A 138 -14.83 -20.41 -15.46
N LEU A 139 -16.12 -20.05 -15.51
CA LEU A 139 -17.05 -20.36 -14.43
C LEU A 139 -17.20 -21.88 -14.43
N GLY A 140 -16.40 -22.57 -13.62
CA GLY A 140 -16.47 -24.02 -13.48
C GLY A 140 -17.94 -24.42 -13.38
N ASN A 141 -18.36 -25.28 -14.31
CA ASN A 141 -19.75 -25.65 -14.52
C ASN A 141 -20.25 -26.50 -13.32
N SER A 142 -20.50 -25.86 -12.18
CA SER A 142 -21.25 -26.44 -11.07
C SER A 142 -22.73 -26.26 -11.37
N THR A 143 -23.20 -26.89 -12.44
CA THR A 143 -24.63 -27.19 -12.54
C THR A 143 -24.90 -28.21 -11.44
N THR A 144 -25.34 -27.76 -10.28
CA THR A 144 -26.00 -28.62 -9.30
C THR A 144 -27.23 -29.17 -10.00
N THR A 145 -27.12 -30.36 -10.59
CA THR A 145 -28.28 -31.14 -10.99
C THR A 145 -29.07 -31.42 -9.71
N ASN A 146 -30.08 -30.60 -9.44
CA ASN A 146 -31.10 -30.93 -8.45
C ASN A 146 -31.88 -32.12 -9.00
N SER A 147 -31.37 -33.32 -8.75
CA SER A 147 -32.10 -34.56 -8.92
C SER A 147 -33.22 -34.58 -7.89
N ASN A 148 -34.38 -34.00 -8.25
CA ASN A 148 -35.62 -34.20 -7.50
C ASN A 148 -36.00 -35.68 -7.61
N SER A 149 -35.61 -36.46 -6.62
CA SER A 149 -36.12 -37.82 -6.42
C SER A 149 -37.58 -37.74 -6.01
N THR A 150 -38.48 -37.77 -6.99
CA THR A 150 -39.92 -37.91 -6.76
C THR A 150 -40.19 -39.35 -6.28
N ASN A 151 -40.34 -39.54 -4.97
CA ASN A 151 -40.67 -40.82 -4.37
C ASN A 151 -42.17 -41.09 -4.59
N SER A 152 -42.52 -41.80 -5.68
CA SER A 152 -43.90 -42.22 -5.95
C SER A 152 -44.26 -43.46 -5.12
N TYR A 153 -45.04 -43.25 -4.06
CA TYR A 153 -45.70 -44.33 -3.33
C TYR A 153 -46.86 -44.90 -4.18
N TYR A 154 -46.72 -46.14 -4.65
CA TYR A 154 -47.82 -46.88 -5.28
C TYR A 154 -48.74 -47.46 -4.20
N ARG A 155 -50.00 -46.99 -4.19
CA ARG A 155 -51.10 -47.51 -3.37
C ARG A 155 -51.70 -48.71 -4.08
N THR A 156 -51.46 -49.93 -3.59
CA THR A 156 -52.19 -51.13 -4.03
C THR A 156 -53.49 -51.26 -3.25
N THR A 157 -54.62 -51.03 -3.90
CA THR A 157 -55.94 -51.46 -3.41
C THR A 157 -56.18 -52.89 -3.91
N SER A 158 -56.19 -53.85 -2.99
CA SER A 158 -56.62 -55.24 -3.25
C SER A 158 -58.12 -55.35 -3.01
N SER A 159 -58.89 -55.59 -4.08
CA SER A 159 -60.24 -56.14 -3.99
C SER A 159 -60.16 -57.64 -4.22
N GLY A 160 -60.70 -58.40 -3.28
CA GLY A 160 -60.94 -59.85 -3.31
C GLY A 160 -61.86 -60.19 -2.16
#